data_AF-A0A2S4KTL4-F1
#
_entry.id   AF-A0A2S4KTL4-F1
#
_cell.length_a   1.000
_cell.length_b   1.000
_cell.length_c   1.000
_cell.angle_alpha   90.00
_cell.angle_beta   90.00
_cell.angle_gamma   90.00
#
_symmetry.space_group_name_H-M   'P 1'
#
loop_
_entity.id
_entity.type
_entity.pdbx_description
1 polymer ?
#
loop_
_entity_poly.entity_id
_entity_poly.type
_entity_poly.pdbx_seq_one_letter_code
_entity_poly.pdbx_strand_id
1 'polypeptide(L)'
;MTSLWIQALAVVGGTTLLYAAYTTFDFLALHFIKPSRPLNSYKRKGPDPTFALITGASAGIGLGVAQELVRQGFGVILLGHLADELAQAKQSLQTATPGAAVRILVMDAQTATPAEMAAAVQSLDGLHVSILVNNVGGCPVELPPMREVATYSCADADAVINMNARFMARLTALMLPLLNRKPARPGERSLIINSSSAGLCGLPWLTVYGATKAFNLAFSRGLARELEASPASSHVDCLAIVPGDVLSQGNSKGVAHGAPNWHEYGRCVVHTVDGAVRRKMRDVSPYWVHDIENRILPWLDEGTRTTEITKVIAKKKDAWDAYCGKVR
;
A
#
# COMPACT_ATOMS: atom_id res chain seq x y z
N MET A 1 -49.59 -22.48 -7.77
CA MET A 1 -48.53 -21.72 -8.47
C MET A 1 -48.03 -20.52 -7.66
N THR A 2 -48.87 -19.76 -6.95
CA THR A 2 -48.48 -18.62 -6.10
C THR A 2 -47.55 -18.97 -4.93
N SER A 3 -47.68 -20.15 -4.33
CA SER A 3 -46.85 -20.61 -3.20
C SER A 3 -45.37 -20.83 -3.56
N LEU A 4 -45.06 -21.25 -4.79
CA LEU A 4 -43.69 -21.55 -5.21
C LEU A 4 -42.88 -20.26 -5.45
N TRP A 5 -43.51 -19.21 -5.97
CA TRP A 5 -42.89 -17.89 -6.13
C TRP A 5 -42.56 -17.23 -4.79
N ILE A 6 -43.46 -17.32 -3.81
CA ILE A 6 -43.22 -16.80 -2.47
C ILE A 6 -42.07 -17.54 -1.79
N GLN A 7 -42.00 -18.86 -1.92
CA GLN A 7 -40.87 -19.65 -1.40
C GLN A 7 -39.55 -19.29 -2.09
N ALA A 8 -39.55 -19.12 -3.41
CA ALA A 8 -38.36 -18.71 -4.16
C ALA A 8 -37.86 -17.32 -3.72
N LEU A 9 -38.77 -16.34 -3.59
CA LEU A 9 -38.43 -15.00 -3.09
C LEU A 9 -37.93 -15.04 -1.64
N ALA A 10 -38.53 -15.88 -0.78
CA ALA A 10 -38.09 -16.06 0.59
C ALA A 10 -36.67 -16.66 0.68
N VAL A 11 -36.35 -17.63 -0.19
CA VAL A 11 -34.98 -18.19 -0.27
C VAL A 11 -34.00 -17.12 -0.72
N VAL A 12 -34.29 -16.37 -1.79
CA VAL A 12 -33.42 -15.27 -2.25
C VAL A 12 -33.22 -14.24 -1.14
N GLY A 13 -34.29 -13.77 -0.50
CA GLY A 13 -34.22 -12.81 0.60
C GLY A 13 -33.42 -13.33 1.79
N GLY A 14 -33.64 -14.58 2.19
CA GLY A 14 -32.89 -15.24 3.26
C GLY A 14 -31.40 -15.36 2.93
N THR A 15 -31.05 -15.78 1.72
CA THR A 15 -29.65 -15.85 1.26
C THR A 15 -28.99 -14.47 1.21
N THR A 16 -29.70 -13.43 0.74
CA THR A 16 -29.18 -12.05 0.75
C THR A 16 -28.92 -11.54 2.15
N LEU A 17 -29.83 -11.78 3.11
CA LEU A 17 -29.64 -11.39 4.52
C LEU A 17 -28.45 -12.12 5.16
N LEU A 18 -28.29 -13.42 4.90
CA LEU A 18 -27.14 -14.19 5.37
C LEU A 18 -25.82 -13.67 4.79
N TYR A 19 -25.80 -13.37 3.49
CA TYR A 19 -24.64 -12.78 2.84
C TYR A 19 -24.31 -11.40 3.44
N ALA A 20 -25.31 -10.54 3.62
CA ALA A 20 -25.12 -9.23 4.26
C ALA A 20 -24.55 -9.39 5.68
N ALA A 21 -25.14 -10.26 6.51
CA ALA A 21 -24.66 -10.53 7.87
C ALA A 21 -23.21 -11.04 7.88
N TYR A 22 -22.86 -11.96 6.97
CA TYR A 22 -21.49 -12.45 6.82
C TYR A 22 -20.53 -11.33 6.43
N THR A 23 -20.85 -10.51 5.42
CA THR A 23 -19.98 -9.41 4.99
C THR A 23 -19.80 -8.34 6.06
N THR A 24 -20.84 -8.04 6.85
CA THR A 24 -20.76 -7.14 8.01
C THR A 24 -19.87 -7.74 9.10
N PHE A 25 -20.07 -9.01 9.45
CA PHE A 25 -19.23 -9.69 10.43
C PHE A 25 -17.77 -9.73 9.98
N ASP A 26 -17.50 -10.07 8.72
CA ASP A 26 -16.15 -10.14 8.17
C ASP A 26 -15.44 -8.78 8.20
N PHE A 27 -16.15 -7.71 7.81
CA PHE A 27 -15.67 -6.34 7.93
C PHE A 27 -15.33 -5.98 9.39
N LEU A 28 -16.25 -6.25 10.32
CA LEU A 28 -16.02 -5.95 11.74
C LEU A 28 -14.84 -6.74 12.30
N ALA A 29 -14.74 -8.02 11.95
CA ALA A 29 -13.66 -8.90 12.36
C ALA A 29 -12.31 -8.47 11.78
N LEU A 30 -12.27 -7.97 10.55
CA LEU A 30 -11.03 -7.51 9.91
C LEU A 30 -10.49 -6.23 10.58
N HIS A 31 -11.36 -5.26 10.88
CA HIS A 31 -10.94 -3.92 11.33
C HIS A 31 -10.86 -3.76 12.86
N PHE A 32 -11.70 -4.48 13.61
CA PHE A 32 -11.84 -4.27 15.06
C PHE A 32 -11.34 -5.45 15.91
N ILE A 33 -11.20 -6.65 15.35
CA ILE A 33 -10.60 -7.80 16.06
C ILE A 33 -9.11 -7.90 15.70
N LYS A 34 -8.29 -7.12 16.40
CA LYS A 34 -6.85 -7.03 16.11
C LYS A 34 -6.07 -8.24 16.62
N PRO A 35 -5.14 -8.80 15.84
CA PRO A 35 -4.28 -9.89 16.31
C PRO A 35 -3.32 -9.38 17.40
N SER A 36 -3.07 -10.22 18.42
CA SER A 36 -2.09 -9.91 19.46
C SER A 36 -0.65 -9.89 18.94
N ARG A 37 -0.38 -10.60 17.83
CA ARG A 37 0.91 -10.68 17.14
C ARG A 37 0.69 -10.54 15.63
N PRO A 38 0.52 -9.32 15.10
CA PRO A 38 0.37 -9.10 13.67
C PRO A 38 1.60 -9.63 12.91
N LEU A 39 1.37 -10.14 11.70
CA LEU A 39 2.42 -10.59 10.78
C LEU A 39 3.34 -11.69 11.30
N ASN A 40 2.94 -12.45 12.33
CA ASN A 40 3.81 -13.44 12.97
C ASN A 40 4.27 -14.57 12.03
N SER A 41 3.49 -14.94 11.02
CA SER A 41 3.89 -15.92 9.98
C SER A 41 5.03 -15.41 9.08
N TYR A 42 5.21 -14.10 9.00
CA TYR A 42 6.26 -13.46 8.20
C TYR A 42 7.54 -13.22 9.00
N LYS A 43 7.52 -13.46 10.32
CA LYS A 43 8.70 -13.32 11.18
C LYS A 43 9.44 -14.65 11.25
N ARG A 44 10.66 -14.71 10.72
CA ARG A 44 11.50 -15.91 10.71
C ARG A 44 11.94 -16.22 12.14
N LYS A 45 11.90 -17.50 12.53
CA LYS A 45 12.32 -17.92 13.87
C LYS A 45 13.83 -18.12 13.89
N GLY A 46 14.54 -17.34 14.70
CA GLY A 46 15.98 -17.47 14.85
C GLY A 46 16.57 -16.34 15.70
N PRO A 47 17.90 -16.38 15.92
CA PRO A 47 18.61 -15.32 16.64
C PRO A 47 18.73 -14.04 15.79
N ASP A 48 18.74 -14.15 14.47
CA ASP A 48 18.90 -13.02 13.56
C ASP A 48 17.59 -12.24 13.34
N PRO A 49 17.64 -10.90 13.24
CA PRO A 49 16.47 -10.10 12.91
C PRO A 49 15.89 -10.49 11.55
N THR A 50 14.55 -10.61 11.50
CA THR A 50 13.83 -10.68 10.22
C THR A 50 13.55 -9.26 9.74
N PHE A 51 13.96 -8.94 8.52
CA PHE A 51 13.86 -7.62 7.94
C PHE A 51 12.63 -7.45 7.04
N ALA A 52 12.06 -6.26 7.09
CA ALA A 52 11.18 -5.72 6.07
C ALA A 52 11.92 -4.64 5.26
N LEU A 53 11.85 -4.69 3.93
CA LEU A 53 12.29 -3.60 3.05
C LEU A 53 11.10 -2.69 2.76
N ILE A 54 11.21 -1.40 3.09
CA ILE A 54 10.14 -0.42 2.86
C ILE A 54 10.69 0.67 1.93
N THR A 55 10.00 0.91 0.82
CA THR A 55 10.31 2.00 -0.12
C THR A 55 9.54 3.28 0.23
N GLY A 56 10.14 4.45 0.00
CA GLY A 56 9.55 5.72 0.43
C GLY A 56 9.42 5.77 1.96
N ALA A 57 10.45 5.31 2.67
CA ALA A 57 10.41 5.07 4.11
C ALA A 57 10.97 6.21 4.97
N SER A 58 11.42 7.31 4.36
CA SER A 58 11.92 8.48 5.09
C SER A 58 10.81 9.26 5.79
N ALA A 59 9.58 9.23 5.26
CA ALA A 59 8.43 9.96 5.79
C ALA A 59 7.10 9.28 5.44
N GLY A 60 5.99 9.88 5.91
CA GLY A 60 4.64 9.49 5.52
C GLY A 60 4.29 8.05 5.87
N ILE A 61 3.44 7.41 5.05
CA ILE A 61 2.91 6.07 5.32
C ILE A 61 4.04 5.04 5.47
N GLY A 62 5.09 5.13 4.65
CA GLY A 62 6.24 4.22 4.71
C GLY A 62 6.94 4.26 6.06
N LEU A 63 7.18 5.46 6.61
CA LEU A 63 7.73 5.63 7.96
C LEU A 63 6.77 5.10 9.02
N GLY A 64 5.47 5.34 8.89
CA GLY A 64 4.46 4.82 9.83
C GLY A 64 4.42 3.28 9.85
N VAL A 65 4.55 2.64 8.69
CA VAL A 65 4.68 1.18 8.59
C VAL A 65 5.98 0.71 9.23
N ALA A 66 7.10 1.38 8.95
CA ALA A 66 8.39 1.03 9.56
C ALA A 66 8.36 1.13 11.09
N GLN A 67 7.72 2.18 11.63
CA GLN A 67 7.53 2.38 13.08
C GLN A 67 6.75 1.23 13.71
N GLU A 68 5.63 0.82 13.12
CA GLU A 68 4.87 -0.29 13.68
C GLU A 68 5.62 -1.62 13.53
N LEU A 69 6.31 -1.86 12.41
CA LEU A 69 7.11 -3.08 12.21
C LEU A 69 8.24 -3.23 13.23
N VAL A 70 8.97 -2.16 13.56
CA VAL A 70 10.01 -2.23 14.61
C VAL A 70 9.41 -2.51 15.98
N ARG A 71 8.22 -1.97 16.29
CA ARG A 71 7.49 -2.28 17.54
C ARG A 71 7.07 -3.74 17.62
N GLN A 72 6.78 -4.37 16.47
CA GLN A 72 6.51 -5.81 16.37
C GLN A 72 7.81 -6.66 16.34
N GLY A 73 8.96 -6.01 16.49
CA GLY A 73 10.28 -6.62 16.59
C GLY A 73 10.82 -7.15 15.25
N PHE A 74 10.40 -6.57 14.13
CA PHE A 74 11.10 -6.73 12.86
C PHE A 74 12.31 -5.78 12.81
N GLY A 75 13.35 -6.19 12.10
CA GLY A 75 14.29 -5.23 11.53
C GLY A 75 13.65 -4.52 10.34
N VAL A 76 14.10 -3.31 10.03
CA VAL A 76 13.63 -2.58 8.85
C VAL A 76 14.79 -2.07 8.01
N ILE A 77 14.64 -2.13 6.70
CA ILE A 77 15.52 -1.50 5.72
C ILE A 77 14.72 -0.36 5.11
N LEU A 78 15.14 0.87 5.40
CA LEU A 78 14.51 2.09 4.91
C LEU A 78 15.10 2.43 3.55
N LEU A 79 14.29 2.42 2.51
CA LEU A 79 14.68 2.81 1.17
C LEU A 79 14.05 4.16 0.79
N GLY A 80 14.88 5.07 0.32
CA GLY A 80 14.48 6.40 -0.18
C GLY A 80 15.63 7.10 -0.88
N HIS A 81 15.38 8.29 -1.42
CA HIS A 81 16.37 9.01 -2.23
C HIS A 81 17.25 10.00 -1.45
N LEU A 82 16.82 10.47 -0.29
CA LEU A 82 17.53 11.47 0.51
C LEU A 82 18.16 10.81 1.73
N ALA A 83 19.49 10.74 1.73
CA ALA A 83 20.27 10.08 2.78
C ALA A 83 20.02 10.70 4.16
N ASP A 84 19.93 12.04 4.24
CA ASP A 84 19.74 12.76 5.50
C ASP A 84 18.34 12.49 6.11
N GLU A 85 17.29 12.48 5.29
CA GLU A 85 15.95 12.14 5.77
C GLU A 85 15.89 10.68 6.25
N LEU A 86 16.57 9.76 5.55
CA LEU A 86 16.66 8.36 5.97
C LEU A 86 17.43 8.21 7.28
N ALA A 87 18.49 8.99 7.48
CA ALA A 87 19.25 9.02 8.73
C ALA A 87 18.38 9.54 9.90
N GLN A 88 17.62 10.61 9.69
CA GLN A 88 16.67 11.15 10.66
C GLN A 88 15.56 10.14 10.97
N ALA A 89 14.98 9.51 9.96
CA ALA A 89 13.98 8.46 10.11
C ALA A 89 14.54 7.29 10.94
N LYS A 90 15.73 6.80 10.60
CA LYS A 90 16.42 5.75 11.36
C LYS A 90 16.63 6.14 12.82
N GLN A 91 17.12 7.34 13.10
CA GLN A 91 17.31 7.83 14.45
C GLN A 91 15.99 7.85 15.22
N SER A 92 14.92 8.37 14.61
CA SER A 92 13.59 8.41 15.23
C SER A 92 13.06 7.02 15.60
N LEU A 93 13.28 6.01 14.75
CA LEU A 93 12.90 4.62 15.01
C LEU A 93 13.68 4.04 16.19
N GLN A 94 14.99 4.27 16.23
CA GLN A 94 15.87 3.75 17.28
C GLN A 94 15.64 4.44 18.62
N THR A 95 15.28 5.72 18.63
CA THR A 95 14.86 6.44 19.84
C THR A 95 13.52 5.91 20.36
N ALA A 96 12.54 5.69 19.48
CA ALA A 96 11.23 5.19 19.88
C ALA A 96 11.23 3.71 20.28
N THR A 97 12.14 2.91 19.72
CA THR A 97 12.32 1.48 20.00
C THR A 97 13.81 1.17 20.17
N PRO A 98 14.35 1.32 21.39
CA PRO A 98 15.75 1.02 21.67
C PRO A 98 16.12 -0.41 21.26
N GLY A 99 17.24 -0.56 20.54
CA GLY A 99 17.70 -1.85 20.01
C GLY A 99 17.06 -2.25 18.66
N ALA A 100 16.20 -1.43 18.06
CA ALA A 100 15.66 -1.71 16.73
C ALA A 100 16.77 -1.83 15.67
N ALA A 101 16.73 -2.92 14.91
CA ALA A 101 17.64 -3.16 13.79
C ALA A 101 17.19 -2.36 12.56
N VAL A 102 17.84 -1.22 12.32
CA VAL A 102 17.48 -0.31 11.21
C VAL A 102 18.65 -0.14 10.24
N ARG A 103 18.40 -0.46 8.97
CA ARG A 103 19.31 -0.28 7.83
C ARG A 103 18.76 0.76 6.87
N ILE A 104 19.64 1.37 6.08
CA ILE A 104 19.28 2.37 5.07
C ILE A 104 19.76 1.89 3.71
N LEU A 105 18.97 2.13 2.67
CA LEU A 105 19.34 1.94 1.27
C LEU A 105 18.96 3.22 0.51
N VAL A 106 19.95 3.94 0.00
CA VAL A 106 19.72 5.17 -0.75
C VAL A 106 19.55 4.83 -2.23
N MET A 107 18.37 5.12 -2.78
CA MET A 107 18.05 4.91 -4.19
C MET A 107 16.83 5.75 -4.57
N ASP A 108 16.91 6.40 -5.73
CA ASP A 108 15.81 7.18 -6.28
C ASP A 108 14.92 6.33 -7.21
N ALA A 109 13.65 6.15 -6.83
CA ALA A 109 12.70 5.37 -7.60
C ALA A 109 12.41 5.94 -9.00
N GLN A 110 12.62 7.24 -9.23
CA GLN A 110 12.40 7.86 -10.52
C GLN A 110 13.52 7.54 -11.51
N THR A 111 14.77 7.51 -11.06
CA THR A 111 15.97 7.46 -11.92
C THR A 111 16.77 6.17 -11.80
N ALA A 112 16.47 5.30 -10.81
CA ALA A 112 17.19 4.06 -10.59
C ALA A 112 17.27 3.20 -11.85
N THR A 113 18.49 2.83 -12.19
CA THR A 113 18.81 1.92 -13.28
C THR A 113 18.58 0.46 -12.86
N PRO A 114 18.38 -0.47 -13.81
CA PRO A 114 18.30 -1.89 -13.50
C PRO A 114 19.53 -2.43 -12.74
N ALA A 115 20.73 -1.93 -13.06
CA ALA A 115 21.97 -2.33 -12.40
C ALA A 115 22.01 -1.88 -10.94
N GLU A 116 21.63 -0.64 -10.65
CA GLU A 116 21.53 -0.13 -9.27
C GLU A 116 20.51 -0.93 -8.45
N MET A 117 19.33 -1.20 -9.01
CA MET A 117 18.32 -2.02 -8.33
C MET A 117 18.82 -3.45 -8.06
N ALA A 118 19.52 -4.07 -9.02
CA ALA A 118 20.06 -5.42 -8.85
C ALA A 118 21.16 -5.46 -7.77
N ALA A 119 22.08 -4.50 -7.78
CA ALA A 119 23.12 -4.37 -6.77
C ALA A 119 22.53 -4.12 -5.37
N ALA A 120 21.50 -3.25 -5.30
CA ALA A 120 20.75 -2.99 -4.08
C ALA A 120 20.14 -4.27 -3.50
N VAL A 121 19.45 -5.08 -4.31
CA VAL A 121 18.87 -6.36 -3.85
C VAL A 121 19.94 -7.39 -3.49
N GLN A 122 21.02 -7.50 -4.26
CA GLN A 122 22.13 -8.40 -3.97
C GLN A 122 22.78 -8.10 -2.62
N SER A 123 22.87 -6.83 -2.23
CA SER A 123 23.38 -6.42 -0.91
C SER A 123 22.55 -6.97 0.27
N LEU A 124 21.33 -7.46 0.02
CA LEU A 124 20.42 -8.02 1.01
C LEU A 124 20.53 -9.55 1.14
N ASP A 125 21.35 -10.23 0.32
CA ASP A 125 21.39 -11.70 0.27
C ASP A 125 21.77 -12.36 1.60
N GLY A 126 22.57 -11.69 2.43
CA GLY A 126 22.94 -12.15 3.78
C GLY A 126 21.92 -11.83 4.87
N LEU A 127 20.79 -11.20 4.54
CA LEU A 127 19.75 -10.82 5.49
C LEU A 127 18.50 -11.71 5.33
N HIS A 128 17.81 -11.94 6.45
CA HIS A 128 16.49 -12.59 6.44
C HIS A 128 15.41 -11.57 6.07
N VAL A 129 15.30 -11.19 4.80
CA VAL A 129 14.21 -10.32 4.32
C VAL A 129 12.97 -11.16 4.03
N SER A 130 11.85 -10.85 4.68
CA SER A 130 10.58 -11.57 4.46
C SER A 130 9.43 -10.68 4.03
N ILE A 131 9.56 -9.35 4.17
CA ILE A 131 8.51 -8.40 3.78
C ILE A 131 9.09 -7.37 2.81
N LEU A 132 8.41 -7.15 1.70
CA LEU A 132 8.62 -6.02 0.81
C LEU A 132 7.39 -5.10 0.88
N VAL A 133 7.60 -3.82 1.19
CA VAL A 133 6.57 -2.78 1.16
C VAL A 133 6.91 -1.78 0.07
N ASN A 134 6.25 -1.93 -1.08
CA ASN A 134 6.31 -0.98 -2.19
C ASN A 134 5.36 0.20 -1.90
N ASN A 135 5.84 1.16 -1.10
CA ASN A 135 5.10 2.34 -0.70
C ASN A 135 5.49 3.61 -1.49
N VAL A 136 6.70 3.68 -2.05
CA VAL A 136 7.14 4.86 -2.81
C VAL A 136 6.14 5.23 -3.90
N GLY A 137 5.90 6.53 -4.06
CA GLY A 137 5.02 7.07 -5.09
C GLY A 137 4.69 8.54 -4.86
N GLY A 138 4.10 9.17 -5.87
CA GLY A 138 3.74 10.59 -5.86
C GLY A 138 3.75 11.17 -7.27
N CYS A 139 3.68 12.50 -7.34
CA CYS A 139 3.81 13.26 -8.60
C CYS A 139 5.12 14.06 -8.56
N PRO A 140 6.26 13.48 -9.00
CA PRO A 140 7.57 14.15 -8.97
C PRO A 140 7.69 15.15 -10.14
N VAL A 141 6.79 16.12 -10.17
CA VAL A 141 6.68 17.13 -11.23
C VAL A 141 6.68 18.52 -10.59
N GLU A 142 6.93 19.57 -11.37
CA GLU A 142 6.88 20.97 -10.88
C GLU A 142 5.57 21.25 -10.12
N LEU A 143 5.68 21.93 -8.97
CA LEU A 143 4.51 22.31 -8.18
C LEU A 143 3.71 23.41 -8.91
N PRO A 144 2.37 23.33 -8.90
CA PRO A 144 1.52 22.40 -8.13
C PRO A 144 1.43 20.98 -8.73
N PRO A 145 1.22 19.95 -7.89
CA PRO A 145 1.29 18.54 -8.33
C PRO A 145 0.03 18.08 -9.07
N MET A 146 -1.08 18.82 -8.94
CA MET A 146 -2.36 18.52 -9.58
C MET A 146 -2.55 19.45 -10.78
N ARG A 147 -2.42 18.92 -11.99
CA ARG A 147 -2.54 19.70 -13.23
C ARG A 147 -3.19 18.90 -14.35
N GLU A 148 -3.70 19.60 -15.35
CA GLU A 148 -4.31 18.95 -16.52
C GLU A 148 -3.28 18.13 -17.30
N VAL A 149 -3.70 16.94 -17.77
CA VAL A 149 -2.79 16.04 -18.51
C VAL A 149 -2.23 16.69 -19.78
N ALA A 150 -2.96 17.62 -20.39
CA ALA A 150 -2.49 18.37 -21.56
C ALA A 150 -1.27 19.27 -21.28
N THR A 151 -0.97 19.53 -20.01
CA THR A 151 0.18 20.35 -19.57
C THR A 151 1.39 19.51 -19.17
N TYR A 152 1.30 18.18 -19.27
CA TYR A 152 2.44 17.29 -19.04
C TYR A 152 3.37 17.30 -20.25
N SER A 153 4.67 17.47 -20.01
CA SER A 153 5.67 17.04 -20.97
C SER A 153 5.77 15.51 -20.99
N CYS A 154 6.37 14.93 -22.05
CA CYS A 154 6.67 13.50 -22.06
C CYS A 154 7.55 13.10 -20.85
N ALA A 155 8.50 13.97 -20.46
CA ALA A 155 9.36 13.75 -19.31
C ALA A 155 8.58 13.73 -17.98
N ASP A 156 7.58 14.60 -17.81
CA ASP A 156 6.71 14.58 -16.62
C ASP A 156 5.93 13.26 -16.53
N ALA A 157 5.37 12.81 -17.67
CA ALA A 157 4.63 11.56 -17.73
C ALA A 157 5.54 10.36 -17.40
N ASP A 158 6.71 10.31 -18.01
CA ASP A 158 7.72 9.28 -17.75
C ASP A 158 8.19 9.28 -16.30
N ALA A 159 8.40 10.45 -15.69
CA ALA A 159 8.81 10.55 -14.29
C ALA A 159 7.76 9.93 -13.34
N VAL A 160 6.48 10.26 -13.54
CA VAL A 160 5.38 9.68 -12.75
C VAL A 160 5.29 8.16 -12.97
N ILE A 161 5.37 7.69 -14.22
CA ILE A 161 5.30 6.25 -14.56
C ILE A 161 6.49 5.49 -13.98
N ASN A 162 7.70 6.04 -14.11
CA ASN A 162 8.93 5.42 -13.64
C ASN A 162 8.90 5.20 -12.12
N MET A 163 8.58 6.25 -11.38
CA MET A 163 8.53 6.21 -9.92
C MET A 163 7.44 5.29 -9.37
N ASN A 164 6.23 5.34 -9.94
CA ASN A 164 5.05 4.72 -9.32
C ASN A 164 4.76 3.29 -9.79
N ALA A 165 5.11 2.96 -11.04
CA ALA A 165 4.79 1.67 -11.67
C ALA A 165 6.04 0.88 -12.04
N ARG A 166 6.94 1.45 -12.85
CA ARG A 166 8.12 0.73 -13.37
C ARG A 166 9.05 0.29 -12.26
N PHE A 167 9.37 1.18 -11.32
CA PHE A 167 10.25 0.89 -10.19
C PHE A 167 9.66 -0.22 -9.30
N MET A 168 8.39 -0.10 -8.92
CA MET A 168 7.70 -1.11 -8.09
C MET A 168 7.73 -2.49 -8.75
N ALA A 169 7.39 -2.58 -10.04
CA ALA A 169 7.36 -3.85 -10.75
C ALA A 169 8.75 -4.49 -10.84
N ARG A 170 9.79 -3.71 -11.18
CA ARG A 170 11.17 -4.18 -11.28
C ARG A 170 11.73 -4.62 -9.92
N LEU A 171 11.55 -3.80 -8.88
CA LEU A 171 12.01 -4.13 -7.54
C LEU A 171 11.33 -5.39 -7.02
N THR A 172 10.02 -5.53 -7.25
CA THR A 172 9.29 -6.76 -6.89
C THR A 172 9.87 -7.98 -7.59
N ALA A 173 10.11 -7.92 -8.90
CA ALA A 173 10.69 -9.01 -9.66
C ALA A 173 12.10 -9.40 -9.15
N LEU A 174 12.95 -8.42 -8.83
CA LEU A 174 14.29 -8.65 -8.28
C LEU A 174 14.26 -9.22 -6.86
N MET A 175 13.29 -8.80 -6.03
CA MET A 175 13.12 -9.28 -4.65
C MET A 175 12.48 -10.67 -4.58
N LEU A 176 11.73 -11.10 -5.59
CA LEU A 176 11.03 -12.38 -5.58
C LEU A 176 11.95 -13.59 -5.32
N PRO A 177 13.12 -13.74 -5.97
CA PRO A 177 14.06 -14.82 -5.63
C PRO A 177 14.47 -14.85 -4.16
N LEU A 178 14.67 -13.67 -3.55
CA LEU A 178 15.02 -13.54 -2.12
C LEU A 178 13.83 -13.92 -1.22
N LEU A 179 12.63 -13.40 -1.52
CA LEU A 179 11.41 -13.68 -0.76
C LEU A 179 10.92 -15.12 -0.94
N ASN A 180 11.23 -15.74 -2.07
CA ASN A 180 10.82 -17.09 -2.43
C ASN A 180 11.79 -18.18 -1.94
N ARG A 181 12.86 -17.82 -1.24
CA ARG A 181 13.74 -18.80 -0.58
C ARG A 181 12.90 -19.75 0.27
N LYS A 182 13.17 -21.04 0.13
CA LYS A 182 12.39 -22.09 0.78
C LYS A 182 12.34 -21.82 2.28
N PRO A 183 11.14 -21.75 2.88
CA PRO A 183 11.01 -21.55 4.31
C PRO A 183 11.76 -22.63 5.09
N ALA A 184 12.51 -22.23 6.11
CA ALA A 184 13.25 -23.18 6.95
C ALA A 184 12.32 -24.02 7.83
N ARG A 185 11.11 -23.50 8.10
CA ARG A 185 10.12 -24.14 8.96
C ARG A 185 8.72 -24.10 8.33
N PRO A 186 7.87 -25.11 8.59
CA PRO A 186 6.47 -25.07 8.18
C PRO A 186 5.75 -23.82 8.70
N GLY A 187 4.96 -23.18 7.83
CA GLY A 187 4.15 -22.02 8.18
C GLY A 187 4.86 -20.67 8.14
N GLU A 188 6.18 -20.62 7.91
CA GLU A 188 6.86 -19.36 7.61
C GLU A 188 6.55 -18.90 6.18
N ARG A 189 6.29 -17.60 6.04
CA ARG A 189 5.84 -16.98 4.79
C ARG A 189 6.65 -15.73 4.48
N SER A 190 6.52 -15.24 3.26
CA SER A 190 6.99 -13.92 2.85
C SER A 190 5.81 -13.09 2.35
N LEU A 191 5.94 -11.77 2.36
CA LEU A 191 4.85 -10.84 2.06
C LEU A 191 5.30 -9.70 1.16
N ILE A 192 4.53 -9.42 0.12
CA ILE A 192 4.66 -8.25 -0.74
C ILE A 192 3.43 -7.38 -0.54
N ILE A 193 3.64 -6.13 -0.10
CA ILE A 193 2.61 -5.12 0.07
C ILE A 193 2.83 -4.03 -0.97
N ASN A 194 1.88 -3.82 -1.88
CA ASN A 194 1.95 -2.78 -2.90
C ASN A 194 0.96 -1.65 -2.59
N SER A 195 1.44 -0.41 -2.50
CA SER A 195 0.60 0.75 -2.22
C SER A 195 -0.06 1.29 -3.50
N SER A 196 -1.39 1.22 -3.53
CA SER A 196 -2.24 1.51 -4.67
C SER A 196 -3.35 2.53 -4.34
N SER A 197 -2.97 3.70 -3.82
CA SER A 197 -3.93 4.80 -3.59
C SER A 197 -4.56 5.26 -4.90
N ALA A 198 -5.81 5.71 -4.90
CA ALA A 198 -6.46 6.27 -6.11
C ALA A 198 -6.60 5.34 -7.33
N GLY A 199 -6.33 4.03 -7.20
CA GLY A 199 -6.35 3.10 -8.34
C GLY A 199 -7.73 2.60 -8.79
N LEU A 200 -8.82 3.03 -8.15
CA LEU A 200 -10.15 2.44 -8.34
C LEU A 200 -11.07 3.18 -9.32
N CYS A 201 -10.93 4.50 -9.46
CA CYS A 201 -11.94 5.32 -10.16
C CYS A 201 -11.37 6.42 -11.07
N GLY A 202 -10.04 6.54 -11.16
CA GLY A 202 -9.38 7.65 -11.88
C GLY A 202 -9.61 8.99 -11.17
N LEU A 203 -8.60 9.86 -11.19
CA LEU A 203 -8.68 11.16 -10.50
C LEU A 203 -8.39 12.30 -11.49
N PRO A 204 -9.26 13.31 -11.60
CA PRO A 204 -8.98 14.49 -12.41
C PRO A 204 -7.74 15.22 -11.88
N TRP A 205 -6.96 15.83 -12.77
CA TRP A 205 -5.66 16.50 -12.47
C TRP A 205 -4.56 15.62 -11.87
N LEU A 206 -4.83 14.33 -11.67
CA LEU A 206 -3.89 13.30 -11.22
C LEU A 206 -3.94 12.09 -12.16
N THR A 207 -4.34 12.27 -13.42
CA THR A 207 -4.66 11.19 -14.36
C THR A 207 -3.53 10.18 -14.51
N VAL A 208 -2.30 10.64 -14.77
CA VAL A 208 -1.12 9.75 -14.94
C VAL A 208 -0.82 9.01 -13.64
N TYR A 209 -0.87 9.70 -12.50
CA TYR A 209 -0.66 9.10 -11.19
C TYR A 209 -1.73 8.04 -10.88
N GLY A 210 -3.01 8.36 -11.03
CA GLY A 210 -4.12 7.42 -10.84
C GLY A 210 -3.99 6.19 -11.74
N ALA A 211 -3.59 6.37 -12.99
CA ALA A 211 -3.32 5.26 -13.90
C ALA A 211 -2.18 4.35 -13.42
N THR A 212 -1.07 4.90 -12.91
CA THR A 212 0.01 4.09 -12.34
C THR A 212 -0.43 3.31 -11.10
N LYS A 213 -1.35 3.84 -10.31
CA LYS A 213 -1.89 3.13 -9.15
C LYS A 213 -2.89 2.06 -9.55
N ALA A 214 -3.70 2.27 -10.59
CA ALA A 214 -4.49 1.19 -11.18
C ALA A 214 -3.60 0.05 -11.72
N PHE A 215 -2.45 0.37 -12.32
CA PHE A 215 -1.43 -0.64 -12.67
C PHE A 215 -0.95 -1.41 -11.44
N ASN A 216 -0.63 -0.74 -10.33
CA ASN A 216 -0.19 -1.41 -9.09
C ASN A 216 -1.27 -2.36 -8.55
N LEU A 217 -2.55 -1.99 -8.61
CA LEU A 217 -3.67 -2.84 -8.19
C LEU A 217 -3.77 -4.10 -9.06
N ALA A 218 -3.77 -3.93 -10.39
CA ALA A 218 -3.85 -5.03 -11.34
C ALA A 218 -2.63 -5.96 -11.23
N PHE A 219 -1.43 -5.39 -11.15
CA PHE A 219 -0.16 -6.11 -10.95
C PHE A 219 -0.21 -6.98 -9.69
N SER A 220 -0.65 -6.42 -8.57
CA SER A 220 -0.72 -7.15 -7.29
C SER A 220 -1.72 -8.30 -7.34
N ARG A 221 -2.90 -8.07 -7.93
CA ARG A 221 -3.92 -9.10 -8.14
C ARG A 221 -3.43 -10.23 -9.06
N GLY A 222 -2.66 -9.89 -10.10
CA GLY A 222 -2.02 -10.86 -10.99
C GLY A 222 -0.97 -11.69 -10.26
N LEU A 223 0.01 -11.01 -9.65
CA LEU A 223 1.11 -11.64 -8.93
C LEU A 223 0.63 -12.55 -7.79
N ALA A 224 -0.37 -12.13 -7.02
CA ALA A 224 -0.96 -12.97 -5.98
C ALA A 224 -1.49 -14.31 -6.52
N ARG A 225 -2.11 -14.30 -7.71
CA ARG A 225 -2.61 -15.53 -8.35
C ARG A 225 -1.48 -16.40 -8.89
N GLU A 226 -0.46 -15.78 -9.49
CA GLU A 226 0.74 -16.49 -9.96
C GLU A 226 1.46 -17.20 -8.81
N LEU A 227 1.65 -16.50 -7.68
CA LEU A 227 2.32 -17.05 -6.51
C LEU A 227 1.55 -18.22 -5.89
N GLU A 228 0.22 -18.12 -5.82
CA GLU A 228 -0.65 -19.19 -5.31
C GLU A 228 -0.75 -20.40 -6.24
N ALA A 229 -0.68 -20.21 -7.56
CA ALA A 229 -0.78 -21.29 -8.54
C ALA A 229 0.44 -22.23 -8.54
N SER A 230 1.59 -21.76 -8.03
CA SER A 230 2.83 -22.54 -7.98
C SER A 230 3.14 -23.02 -6.55
N PRO A 231 3.27 -24.34 -6.30
CA PRO A 231 3.67 -24.87 -5.00
C PRO A 231 5.00 -24.28 -4.49
N ALA A 232 5.92 -23.97 -5.41
CA ALA A 232 7.24 -23.43 -5.10
C ALA A 232 7.21 -21.98 -4.58
N SER A 233 6.09 -21.26 -4.76
CA SER A 233 5.91 -19.86 -4.33
C SER A 233 4.67 -19.62 -3.48
N SER A 234 3.89 -20.65 -3.19
CA SER A 234 2.65 -20.59 -2.41
C SER A 234 2.82 -20.08 -0.97
N HIS A 235 4.07 -19.97 -0.48
CA HIS A 235 4.43 -19.35 0.80
C HIS A 235 4.72 -17.84 0.70
N VAL A 236 4.69 -17.25 -0.49
CA VAL A 236 4.83 -15.80 -0.71
C VAL A 236 3.44 -15.22 -0.95
N ASP A 237 3.00 -14.33 -0.08
CA ASP A 237 1.75 -13.60 -0.23
C ASP A 237 1.98 -12.27 -0.94
N CYS A 238 1.03 -11.85 -1.77
CA CYS A 238 1.01 -10.51 -2.35
C CYS A 238 -0.37 -9.87 -2.12
N LEU A 239 -0.37 -8.62 -1.65
CA LEU A 239 -1.58 -7.86 -1.38
C LEU A 239 -1.38 -6.40 -1.79
N ALA A 240 -2.36 -5.82 -2.49
CA ALA A 240 -2.42 -4.38 -2.64
C ALA A 240 -3.08 -3.74 -1.42
N ILE A 241 -2.52 -2.65 -0.91
CA ILE A 241 -3.26 -1.76 0.00
C ILE A 241 -3.82 -0.59 -0.79
N VAL A 242 -5.03 -0.16 -0.47
CA VAL A 242 -5.72 0.96 -1.13
C VAL A 242 -5.97 2.07 -0.10
N PRO A 243 -5.01 2.99 0.09
CA PRO A 243 -5.22 4.20 0.86
C PRO A 243 -6.24 5.12 0.19
N GLY A 244 -7.19 5.61 0.99
CA GLY A 244 -7.91 6.85 0.73
C GLY A 244 -7.04 8.05 1.13
N ASP A 245 -7.66 9.09 1.69
CA ASP A 245 -6.94 10.30 2.08
C ASP A 245 -6.15 10.09 3.37
N VAL A 246 -4.84 10.31 3.35
CA VAL A 246 -3.96 10.14 4.53
C VAL A 246 -3.10 11.38 4.69
N LEU A 247 -3.22 12.05 5.84
CA LEU A 247 -2.38 13.20 6.16
C LEU A 247 -0.93 12.77 6.28
N SER A 248 -0.09 13.21 5.33
CA SER A 248 1.32 12.82 5.22
C SER A 248 2.14 13.94 4.57
N GLN A 249 3.47 13.80 4.54
CA GLN A 249 4.35 14.81 3.95
C GLN A 249 4.02 15.06 2.46
N GLY A 250 3.84 14.00 1.66
CA GLY A 250 3.45 14.10 0.25
C GLY A 250 1.98 14.46 -0.01
N ASN A 251 1.12 14.42 1.01
CA ASN A 251 -0.30 14.79 0.93
C ASN A 251 -0.68 15.59 2.18
N SER A 252 -0.30 16.88 2.16
CA SER A 252 -0.40 17.79 3.31
C SER A 252 -1.41 18.92 3.11
N LYS A 253 -1.96 19.08 1.90
CA LYS A 253 -2.89 20.16 1.53
C LYS A 253 -4.25 19.59 1.11
N GLY A 254 -5.32 20.27 1.53
CA GLY A 254 -6.70 19.89 1.18
C GLY A 254 -7.11 18.50 1.69
N VAL A 255 -6.47 18.00 2.74
CA VAL A 255 -6.78 16.69 3.33
C VAL A 255 -8.18 16.71 3.96
N ALA A 256 -8.95 15.66 3.73
CA ALA A 256 -10.31 15.50 4.25
C ALA A 256 -10.34 15.57 5.78
N HIS A 257 -11.42 16.13 6.32
CA HIS A 257 -11.62 16.15 7.77
C HIS A 257 -11.82 14.73 8.29
N GLY A 258 -11.12 14.36 9.37
CA GLY A 258 -11.16 13.01 9.94
C GLY A 258 -10.29 11.99 9.21
N ALA A 259 -9.55 12.37 8.17
CA ALA A 259 -8.55 11.51 7.55
C ALA A 259 -7.48 11.09 8.58
N PRO A 260 -7.05 9.81 8.59
CA PRO A 260 -6.01 9.35 9.50
C PRO A 260 -4.69 10.04 9.16
N ASN A 261 -3.86 10.25 10.18
CA ASN A 261 -2.47 10.61 9.93
C ASN A 261 -1.66 9.38 9.49
N TRP A 262 -0.52 9.63 8.88
CA TRP A 262 0.36 8.59 8.34
C TRP A 262 0.81 7.54 9.37
N HIS A 263 0.98 7.92 10.64
CA HIS A 263 1.39 7.01 11.72
C HIS A 263 0.25 6.06 12.08
N GLU A 264 -0.96 6.59 12.27
CA GLU A 264 -2.17 5.79 12.49
C GLU A 264 -2.43 4.83 11.32
N TYR A 265 -2.33 5.33 10.09
CA TYR A 265 -2.52 4.52 8.90
C TYR A 265 -1.48 3.41 8.78
N GLY A 266 -0.20 3.70 9.06
CA GLY A 266 0.87 2.69 9.08
C GLY A 266 0.61 1.57 10.08
N ARG A 267 0.06 1.89 11.26
CA ARG A 267 -0.39 0.89 12.23
C ARG A 267 -1.53 0.03 11.67
N CYS A 268 -2.53 0.65 11.05
CA CYS A 268 -3.62 -0.07 10.40
C CYS A 268 -3.10 -1.07 9.35
N VAL A 269 -2.12 -0.69 8.53
CA VAL A 269 -1.48 -1.59 7.55
C VAL A 269 -0.94 -2.85 8.23
N VAL A 270 -0.07 -2.70 9.24
CA VAL A 270 0.57 -3.86 9.90
C VAL A 270 -0.43 -4.79 10.57
N HIS A 271 -1.50 -4.24 11.16
CA HIS A 271 -2.50 -5.04 11.88
C HIS A 271 -3.54 -5.72 10.99
N THR A 272 -3.75 -5.22 9.77
CA THR A 272 -4.86 -5.68 8.91
C THR A 272 -4.39 -6.65 7.82
N VAL A 273 -3.17 -6.50 7.31
CA VAL A 273 -2.71 -7.22 6.10
C VAL A 273 -2.69 -8.74 6.26
N ASP A 274 -2.21 -9.30 7.38
CA ASP A 274 -2.27 -10.75 7.62
C ASP A 274 -3.72 -11.27 7.61
N GLY A 275 -4.63 -10.52 8.26
CA GLY A 275 -6.05 -10.84 8.29
C GLY A 275 -6.70 -10.82 6.91
N ALA A 276 -6.32 -9.88 6.05
CA ALA A 276 -6.81 -9.78 4.68
C ALA A 276 -6.29 -10.94 3.80
N VAL A 277 -5.00 -11.26 3.91
CA VAL A 277 -4.38 -12.38 3.18
C VAL A 277 -5.04 -13.71 3.57
N ARG A 278 -5.28 -13.96 4.87
CA ARG A 278 -5.96 -15.18 5.34
C ARG A 278 -7.38 -15.32 4.82
N ARG A 279 -8.06 -14.21 4.54
CA ARG A 279 -9.38 -14.15 3.90
C ARG A 279 -9.32 -14.27 2.37
N LYS A 280 -8.15 -14.51 1.79
CA LYS A 280 -7.91 -14.59 0.34
C LYS A 280 -8.25 -13.29 -0.41
N MET A 281 -8.18 -12.16 0.29
CA MET A 281 -8.30 -10.85 -0.35
C MET A 281 -7.10 -10.60 -1.26
N ARG A 282 -7.30 -9.80 -2.30
CA ARG A 282 -6.23 -9.35 -3.22
C ARG A 282 -5.85 -7.89 -3.04
N ASP A 283 -6.76 -7.16 -2.43
CA ASP A 283 -6.58 -5.78 -2.03
C ASP A 283 -7.40 -5.52 -0.76
N VAL A 284 -6.94 -4.56 0.03
CA VAL A 284 -7.62 -4.13 1.24
C VAL A 284 -7.39 -2.64 1.45
N SER A 285 -8.35 -1.95 2.05
CA SER A 285 -8.12 -0.65 2.67
C SER A 285 -7.92 -0.86 4.17
N PRO A 286 -6.69 -0.76 4.70
CA PRO A 286 -6.42 -1.03 6.12
C PRO A 286 -7.14 -0.12 7.10
N TYR A 287 -7.54 1.07 6.67
CA TYR A 287 -8.35 1.98 7.49
C TYR A 287 -9.83 1.77 7.16
N TRP A 288 -10.62 1.49 8.19
CA TRP A 288 -12.01 1.07 8.04
C TRP A 288 -12.90 2.08 7.30
N VAL A 289 -12.66 3.39 7.46
CA VAL A 289 -13.40 4.43 6.72
C VAL A 289 -13.12 4.33 5.22
N HIS A 290 -11.84 4.15 4.84
CA HIS A 290 -11.47 3.98 3.43
C HIS A 290 -12.05 2.68 2.85
N ASP A 291 -12.16 1.61 3.64
CA ASP A 291 -12.83 0.37 3.21
C ASP A 291 -14.34 0.60 2.98
N ILE A 292 -15.01 1.35 3.85
CA ILE A 292 -16.41 1.74 3.63
C ILE A 292 -16.56 2.58 2.36
N GLU A 293 -15.71 3.59 2.16
CA GLU A 293 -15.71 4.42 0.94
C GLU A 293 -15.58 3.55 -0.31
N ASN A 294 -14.61 2.62 -0.32
CA ASN A 294 -14.37 1.74 -1.45
C ASN A 294 -15.47 0.68 -1.66
N ARG A 295 -16.24 0.34 -0.62
CA ARG A 295 -17.41 -0.53 -0.74
C ARG A 295 -18.64 0.19 -1.25
N ILE A 296 -18.77 1.50 -0.96
CA ILE A 296 -19.90 2.32 -1.42
C ILE A 296 -19.69 2.80 -2.85
N LEU A 297 -18.47 3.18 -3.23
CA LEU A 297 -18.18 3.79 -4.53
C LEU A 297 -18.71 2.98 -5.75
N PRO A 298 -18.64 1.63 -5.78
CA PRO A 298 -19.20 0.84 -6.88
C PRO A 298 -20.72 0.90 -7.02
N TRP A 299 -21.45 1.28 -5.97
CA TRP A 299 -22.92 1.40 -5.98
C TRP A 299 -23.42 2.73 -6.54
N LEU A 300 -22.53 3.71 -6.67
CA LEU A 300 -22.86 4.99 -7.29
C LEU A 300 -22.76 4.85 -8.82
N ASP A 301 -23.70 5.46 -9.53
CA ASP A 301 -23.61 5.58 -10.99
C ASP A 301 -22.43 6.49 -11.40
N GLU A 302 -22.02 6.40 -12.66
CA GLU A 302 -20.84 7.11 -13.15
C GLU A 302 -20.97 8.63 -13.07
N GLY A 303 -22.18 9.19 -13.26
CA GLY A 303 -22.42 10.62 -13.15
C GLY A 303 -22.24 11.13 -11.71
N THR A 304 -22.81 10.39 -10.75
CA THR A 304 -22.63 10.69 -9.32
C THR A 304 -21.17 10.55 -8.89
N ARG A 305 -20.50 9.45 -9.29
CA ARG A 305 -19.05 9.26 -9.01
C ARG A 305 -18.21 10.40 -9.55
N THR A 306 -18.42 10.76 -10.82
CA THR A 306 -17.69 11.84 -11.49
C THR A 306 -17.85 13.15 -10.71
N THR A 307 -19.08 13.47 -10.29
CA THR A 307 -19.39 14.70 -9.57
C THR A 307 -18.69 14.74 -8.21
N GLU A 308 -18.82 13.70 -7.39
CA GLU A 308 -18.25 13.68 -6.04
C GLU A 308 -16.72 13.59 -6.05
N ILE A 309 -16.13 12.76 -6.93
CA ILE A 309 -14.67 12.68 -7.07
C ILE A 309 -14.11 14.02 -7.54
N THR A 310 -14.71 14.64 -8.56
CA THR A 310 -14.25 15.94 -9.07
C THR A 310 -14.31 17.01 -7.99
N LYS A 311 -15.39 17.06 -7.19
CA LYS A 311 -15.53 17.99 -6.07
C LYS A 311 -14.43 17.80 -5.01
N VAL A 312 -14.15 16.56 -4.61
CA VAL A 312 -13.11 16.26 -3.60
C VAL A 312 -11.72 16.63 -4.13
N ILE A 313 -11.40 16.25 -5.36
CA ILE A 313 -10.07 16.52 -5.92
C ILE A 313 -9.89 17.99 -6.29
N ALA A 314 -10.93 18.70 -6.75
CA ALA A 314 -10.87 20.14 -6.99
C ALA A 314 -10.50 20.90 -5.71
N LYS A 315 -11.14 20.59 -4.58
CA LYS A 315 -10.80 21.19 -3.28
C LYS A 315 -9.33 20.95 -2.90
N LYS A 316 -8.80 19.76 -3.19
CA LYS A 316 -7.38 19.44 -2.98
C LYS A 316 -6.47 20.26 -3.89
N LYS A 317 -6.82 20.36 -5.17
CA LYS A 317 -6.10 21.17 -6.16
C LYS A 317 -6.04 22.63 -5.73
N ASP A 318 -7.17 23.24 -5.37
CA ASP A 318 -7.25 24.64 -4.92
C ASP A 318 -6.36 24.89 -3.70
N ALA A 319 -6.33 23.94 -2.75
CA ALA A 319 -5.48 24.06 -1.56
C ALA A 319 -3.97 23.98 -1.89
N TRP A 320 -3.59 23.19 -2.89
CA TRP A 320 -2.22 23.13 -3.41
C TRP A 320 -1.86 24.39 -4.17
N ASP A 321 -2.72 24.86 -5.07
CA ASP A 321 -2.51 26.08 -5.86
C ASP A 321 -2.36 27.29 -4.93
N ALA A 322 -3.21 27.42 -3.92
CA ALA A 322 -3.12 28.49 -2.92
C ALA A 322 -1.84 28.43 -2.09
N TYR A 323 -1.34 27.22 -1.80
CA TYR A 323 -0.05 27.05 -1.11
C TYR A 323 1.11 27.46 -2.02
N CYS A 324 1.15 26.98 -3.26
CA CYS A 324 2.20 27.29 -4.21
C CYS A 324 2.22 28.77 -4.60
N GLY A 325 1.06 29.42 -4.72
CA GLY A 325 0.95 30.85 -4.98
C GLY A 325 1.43 31.76 -3.84
N LYS A 326 1.48 31.27 -2.59
CA LYS A 326 2.04 31.99 -1.44
C LYS A 326 3.54 31.83 -1.28
N VAL A 327 4.12 30.80 -1.88
CA VAL A 327 5.54 30.42 -1.75
C VAL A 327 6.38 30.95 -2.92
N ARG A 328 5.73 31.41 -4.00
CA ARG A 328 6.33 32.16 -5.12
C ARG A 328 6.41 33.64 -4.80
#